data_AF-X1BFW4-F1
#
_entry.id   AF-X1BFW4-F1
#
_cell.length_a   1.000
_cell.length_b   1.000
_cell.length_c   1.000
_cell.angle_alpha   90.00
_cell.angle_beta   90.00
_cell.angle_gamma   90.00
#
_symmetry.space_group_name_H-M   'P 1'
#
loop_
_entity.id
_entity.type
_entity.pdbx_description
1 polymer ?
#
loop_
_entity_poly.entity_id
_entity_poly.type
_entity_poly.pdbx_seq_one_letter_code
_entity_poly.pdbx_strand_id
1 'polypeptide(L)'
;MSDNILVAVAWPYANSRIHVGNITGSYLPADIFTRYHRLLGNQVIMVSGTDAHGTPVTVRAEAEGSTPVQVYQNFHNGFIELFQKLGLAYDLFTSTHTQNHFEVSQAIFLALQKNGYLYAEKQKQWYAPAQGRFLPDRYVEGTCYFCGYTEARGDQCDNCGNLLDATQLIDPRSKTDGSTPELRETEHFYVD
;
A
#
# COMPACT_ATOMS: atom_id res chain seq x y z
N MET A 1 -3.34 39.37 3.88
CA MET A 1 -2.14 38.64 4.34
C MET A 1 -2.06 37.39 3.49
N SER A 2 -0.86 36.96 3.10
CA SER A 2 -0.68 35.70 2.38
C SER A 2 -0.76 34.53 3.36
N ASP A 3 -1.56 33.51 3.05
CA ASP A 3 -1.65 32.30 3.85
C ASP A 3 -0.54 31.31 3.47
N ASN A 4 -0.11 30.49 4.43
CA ASN A 4 0.77 29.36 4.20
C ASN A 4 -0.07 28.09 4.07
N ILE A 5 -0.01 27.42 2.91
CA ILE A 5 -0.91 26.31 2.57
C ILE A 5 -0.10 25.09 2.15
N LEU A 6 -0.34 23.96 2.83
CA LEU A 6 0.17 22.64 2.45
C LEU A 6 -0.91 21.87 1.71
N VAL A 7 -0.63 21.49 0.46
CA VAL A 7 -1.47 20.62 -0.36
C VAL A 7 -0.81 19.25 -0.41
N ALA A 8 -1.29 18.32 0.40
CA ALA A 8 -0.79 16.95 0.46
C ALA A 8 -1.65 16.03 -0.42
N VAL A 9 -1.09 15.55 -1.52
CA VAL A 9 -1.81 14.72 -2.49
C VAL A 9 -1.55 13.25 -2.21
N ALA A 10 -2.61 12.42 -2.32
CA ALA A 10 -2.52 10.98 -2.15
C ALA A 10 -1.37 10.37 -2.97
N TRP A 11 -0.65 9.43 -2.37
CA TRP A 11 0.56 8.87 -2.95
C TRP A 11 0.20 7.70 -3.86
N PRO A 12 0.52 7.73 -5.17
CA PRO A 12 0.31 6.59 -6.03
C PRO A 12 1.11 5.36 -5.59
N TYR A 13 0.44 4.21 -5.59
CA TYR A 13 1.01 2.94 -5.18
C TYR A 13 1.87 2.30 -6.26
N ALA A 14 3.09 1.86 -5.91
CA ALA A 14 4.13 1.44 -6.86
C ALA A 14 3.98 0.01 -7.43
N ASN A 15 2.75 -0.37 -7.79
CA ASN A 15 2.43 -1.68 -8.34
C ASN A 15 1.59 -1.63 -9.62
N SER A 16 1.08 -0.45 -9.99
CA SER A 16 0.12 -0.29 -11.09
C SER A 16 0.24 1.07 -11.75
N ARG A 17 -0.20 1.15 -13.02
CA ARG A 17 -0.18 2.40 -13.78
C ARG A 17 -1.36 3.27 -13.40
N ILE A 18 -1.14 4.58 -13.43
CA ILE A 18 -2.16 5.60 -13.22
C ILE A 18 -3.18 5.59 -14.36
N HIS A 19 -4.47 5.57 -14.00
CA HIS A 19 -5.59 5.75 -14.93
C HIS A 19 -6.30 7.09 -14.71
N VAL A 20 -7.22 7.44 -15.61
CA VAL A 20 -7.95 8.73 -15.60
C VAL A 20 -8.63 8.99 -14.27
N GLY A 21 -9.27 7.98 -13.67
CA GLY A 21 -9.89 8.12 -12.35
C GLY A 21 -8.94 8.57 -11.23
N ASN A 22 -7.66 8.16 -11.23
CA ASN A 22 -6.71 8.67 -10.23
C ASN A 22 -6.35 10.14 -10.52
N ILE A 23 -6.20 10.49 -11.81
CA ILE A 23 -5.90 11.87 -12.24
C ILE A 23 -7.02 12.80 -11.82
N THR A 24 -8.27 12.48 -12.18
CA THR A 24 -9.42 13.34 -11.88
C THR A 24 -9.81 13.30 -10.41
N GLY A 25 -9.53 12.20 -9.70
CA GLY A 25 -9.88 12.03 -8.30
C GLY A 25 -8.90 12.65 -7.30
N SER A 26 -7.61 12.77 -7.64
CA SER A 26 -6.59 13.21 -6.67
C SER A 26 -5.61 14.24 -7.21
N TYR A 27 -5.05 14.03 -8.40
CA TYR A 27 -3.91 14.82 -8.85
C TYR A 27 -4.31 16.15 -9.51
N LEU A 28 -5.29 16.11 -10.42
CA LEU A 28 -5.76 17.29 -11.13
C LEU A 28 -6.48 18.30 -10.21
N PRO A 29 -7.39 17.89 -9.29
CA PRO A 29 -8.01 18.84 -8.36
C PRO A 29 -6.98 19.56 -7.47
N ALA A 30 -5.96 18.83 -7.01
CA ALA A 30 -4.91 19.40 -6.17
C ALA A 30 -4.04 20.41 -6.94
N ASP A 31 -3.72 20.14 -8.21
CA ASP A 31 -2.97 21.08 -9.05
C ASP A 31 -3.79 22.37 -9.33
N ILE A 32 -5.08 22.23 -9.64
CA ILE A 32 -6.00 23.38 -9.82
C ILE A 32 -6.05 24.24 -8.55
N PHE A 33 -6.26 23.61 -7.39
CA PHE A 33 -6.31 24.30 -6.10
C PHE A 33 -4.99 25.03 -5.79
N THR A 34 -3.86 24.37 -6.02
CA THR A 34 -2.53 24.93 -5.80
C THR A 34 -2.31 26.16 -6.68
N ARG A 35 -2.62 26.06 -7.98
CA ARG A 35 -2.48 27.19 -8.92
C ARG A 35 -3.37 28.37 -8.53
N TYR A 36 -4.61 28.10 -8.15
CA TYR A 36 -5.53 29.14 -7.67
C TYR A 36 -4.95 29.90 -6.47
N HIS A 37 -4.48 29.19 -5.44
CA HIS A 37 -3.95 29.84 -4.26
C HIS A 37 -2.62 30.59 -4.51
N ARG A 38 -1.77 30.06 -5.40
CA ARG A 38 -0.56 30.78 -5.86
C ARG A 38 -0.93 32.09 -6.57
N LEU A 39 -1.95 32.08 -7.44
CA LEU A 39 -2.43 33.28 -8.13
C LEU A 39 -3.03 34.33 -7.18
N LEU A 40 -3.62 33.90 -6.07
CA LEU A 40 -4.08 34.80 -5.01
C LEU A 40 -2.93 35.41 -4.18
N GLY A 41 -1.69 34.99 -4.40
CA GLY A 41 -0.52 35.44 -3.65
C GLY A 41 -0.28 34.69 -2.34
N ASN A 42 -0.89 33.51 -2.15
CA ASN A 42 -0.59 32.65 -1.00
C ASN A 42 0.72 31.87 -1.21
N GLN A 43 1.35 31.50 -0.11
CA GLN A 43 2.54 30.64 -0.09
C GLN A 43 2.08 29.18 -0.03
N VAL A 44 2.11 28.50 -1.17
CA VAL A 44 1.58 27.15 -1.30
C VAL A 44 2.68 26.16 -1.63
N ILE A 45 2.71 25.04 -0.91
CA ILE A 45 3.51 23.86 -1.27
C ILE A 45 2.60 22.68 -1.56
N MET A 46 2.71 22.11 -2.76
CA MET A 46 2.03 20.92 -3.22
C MET A 46 3.01 19.75 -3.24
N VAL A 47 2.75 18.75 -2.41
CA VAL A 47 3.65 17.62 -2.19
C VAL A 47 2.94 16.30 -2.37
N SER A 48 3.68 15.31 -2.85
CA SER A 48 3.26 13.91 -2.92
C SER A 48 4.49 13.02 -3.07
N GLY A 49 4.27 11.77 -3.43
CA GLY A 49 5.34 10.85 -3.76
C GLY A 49 4.81 9.48 -4.13
N THR A 50 5.72 8.56 -4.40
CA THR A 50 5.38 7.16 -4.67
C THR A 50 5.35 6.36 -3.37
N ASP A 51 4.23 5.68 -3.12
CA ASP A 51 4.16 4.70 -2.05
C ASP A 51 4.78 3.37 -2.52
N ALA A 52 5.94 3.05 -1.96
CA ALA A 52 6.87 2.05 -2.45
C ALA A 52 6.87 0.74 -1.65
N HIS A 53 6.11 0.63 -0.56
CA HIS A 53 6.16 -0.53 0.34
C HIS A 53 4.88 -1.35 0.30
N GLY A 54 4.93 -2.57 0.85
CA GLY A 54 3.77 -3.42 1.06
C GLY A 54 3.66 -4.59 0.08
N THR A 55 2.77 -5.52 0.41
CA THR A 55 2.66 -6.83 -0.23
C THR A 55 2.51 -6.76 -1.76
N PRO A 56 1.64 -5.93 -2.35
CA PRO A 56 1.49 -5.93 -3.81
C PRO A 56 2.73 -5.51 -4.59
N VAL A 57 3.63 -4.69 -4.03
CA VAL A 57 4.92 -4.37 -4.67
C VAL A 57 5.82 -5.62 -4.70
N THR A 58 5.85 -6.37 -3.60
CA THR A 58 6.58 -7.66 -3.52
C THR A 58 6.00 -8.71 -4.47
N VAL A 59 4.67 -8.88 -4.51
CA VAL A 59 3.98 -9.78 -5.46
C VAL A 59 4.35 -9.42 -6.90
N ARG A 60 4.36 -8.12 -7.23
CA ARG A 60 4.70 -7.65 -8.57
C ARG A 60 6.15 -7.94 -8.92
N ALA A 61 7.07 -7.72 -7.98
CA ALA A 61 8.48 -8.03 -8.15
C ALA A 61 8.72 -9.51 -8.40
N GLU A 62 8.08 -10.39 -7.63
CA GLU A 62 8.12 -11.85 -7.82
C GLU A 62 7.61 -12.22 -9.23
N ALA A 63 6.47 -11.66 -9.65
CA ALA A 63 5.89 -11.93 -10.96
C ALA A 63 6.75 -11.42 -12.15
N GLU A 64 7.50 -10.33 -11.96
CA GLU A 64 8.41 -9.78 -12.97
C GLU A 64 9.83 -10.39 -12.93
N GLY A 65 10.13 -11.27 -11.97
CA GLY A 65 11.49 -11.74 -11.73
C GLY A 65 12.46 -10.60 -11.36
N SER A 66 11.94 -9.58 -10.67
CA SER A 66 12.65 -8.35 -10.30
C SER A 66 12.73 -8.20 -8.78
N THR A 67 13.37 -7.13 -8.30
CA THR A 67 13.37 -6.76 -6.88
C THR A 67 12.28 -5.73 -6.59
N PRO A 68 11.71 -5.68 -5.37
CA PRO A 68 10.74 -4.65 -4.99
C PRO A 68 11.24 -3.23 -5.24
N VAL A 69 12.54 -2.99 -5.00
CA VAL A 69 13.18 -1.69 -5.24
C VAL A 69 13.16 -1.32 -6.73
N GLN A 70 13.52 -2.26 -7.61
CA GLN A 70 13.49 -2.02 -9.06
C GLN A 70 12.06 -1.76 -9.58
N VAL A 71 11.08 -2.52 -9.10
CA VAL A 71 9.67 -2.29 -9.42
C VAL A 71 9.24 -0.89 -9.00
N TYR A 72 9.51 -0.50 -7.75
CA TYR A 72 9.17 0.82 -7.27
C TYR A 72 9.83 1.92 -8.11
N GLN A 73 11.12 1.81 -8.39
CA GLN A 73 11.87 2.82 -9.15
C GLN A 73 11.31 3.00 -10.57
N ASN A 74 10.93 1.90 -11.22
CA ASN A 74 10.31 1.93 -12.54
C ASN A 74 8.97 2.70 -12.50
N PHE A 75 8.09 2.39 -11.54
CA PHE A 75 6.83 3.11 -11.38
C PHE A 75 7.02 4.58 -10.99
N HIS A 76 7.94 4.86 -10.08
CA HIS A 76 8.27 6.23 -9.64
C HIS A 76 8.66 7.12 -10.81
N ASN A 77 9.58 6.65 -11.65
CA ASN A 77 10.01 7.37 -12.86
C ASN A 77 8.83 7.55 -13.84
N GLY A 78 8.04 6.50 -14.06
CA GLY A 78 6.86 6.57 -14.92
C GLY A 78 5.79 7.55 -14.43
N PHE A 79 5.60 7.66 -13.11
CA PHE A 79 4.68 8.64 -12.52
C PHE A 79 5.18 10.07 -12.72
N ILE A 80 6.46 10.33 -12.47
CA ILE A 80 7.07 11.65 -12.72
C ILE A 80 6.89 12.06 -14.18
N GLU A 81 7.24 11.18 -15.12
CA GLU A 81 7.09 11.47 -16.55
C GLU A 81 5.63 11.76 -16.94
N LEU A 82 4.69 10.96 -16.44
CA LEU A 82 3.27 11.16 -16.70
C LEU A 82 2.78 12.50 -16.17
N PHE A 83 3.10 12.82 -14.91
CA PHE A 83 2.65 14.07 -14.27
C PHE A 83 3.24 15.30 -14.94
N GLN A 84 4.51 15.24 -15.37
CA GLN A 84 5.13 16.29 -16.18
C GLN A 84 4.43 16.46 -17.54
N LYS A 85 4.11 15.37 -18.24
CA LYS A 85 3.38 15.40 -19.52
C LYS A 85 1.96 15.97 -19.39
N LEU A 86 1.31 15.72 -18.26
CA LEU A 86 -0.01 16.28 -17.93
C LEU A 86 0.05 17.75 -17.47
N GLY A 87 1.25 18.30 -17.26
CA GLY A 87 1.42 19.67 -16.78
C GLY A 87 1.15 19.85 -15.28
N LEU A 88 1.14 18.77 -14.50
CA LEU A 88 0.98 18.86 -13.04
C LEU A 88 2.28 19.35 -12.40
N ALA A 89 2.18 20.28 -11.46
CA ALA A 89 3.32 21.00 -10.91
C ALA A 89 3.46 20.85 -9.38
N TYR A 90 4.04 19.72 -8.97
CA TYR A 90 4.45 19.48 -7.57
C TYR A 90 5.69 20.30 -7.20
N ASP A 91 5.74 20.81 -5.98
CA ASP A 91 6.96 21.38 -5.40
C ASP A 91 7.92 20.28 -4.95
N LEU A 92 7.38 19.15 -4.48
CA LEU A 92 8.14 17.96 -4.14
C LEU A 92 7.34 16.70 -4.49
N PHE A 93 7.96 15.81 -5.26
CA PHE A 93 7.47 14.46 -5.50
C PHE A 93 8.55 13.44 -5.11
N THR A 94 8.38 12.78 -3.96
CA THR A 94 9.41 11.90 -3.35
C THR A 94 8.95 10.43 -3.33
N SER A 95 9.46 9.59 -2.42
CA SER A 95 8.97 8.23 -2.18
C SER A 95 9.03 7.83 -0.71
N THR A 96 8.22 6.83 -0.33
CA THR A 96 8.24 6.27 1.03
C THR A 96 9.47 5.40 1.28
N HIS A 97 10.28 5.16 0.24
CA HIS A 97 11.56 4.46 0.31
C HIS A 97 12.72 5.45 0.42
N THR A 98 12.65 6.36 1.39
CA THR A 98 13.70 7.35 1.69
C THR A 98 14.10 7.29 3.15
N GLN A 99 15.36 7.66 3.44
CA GLN A 99 15.89 7.67 4.80
C GLN A 99 15.04 8.55 5.74
N ASN A 100 14.62 9.74 5.27
CA ASN A 100 13.75 10.63 6.03
C ASN A 100 12.40 9.98 6.37
N HIS A 101 11.80 9.25 5.42
CA HIS A 101 10.54 8.54 5.69
C HIS A 101 10.75 7.43 6.73
N PHE A 102 11.84 6.67 6.65
CA PHE A 102 12.16 5.63 7.63
C PHE A 102 12.31 6.20 9.04
N GLU A 103 13.07 7.29 9.18
CA GLU A 103 13.29 7.94 10.47
C GLU A 103 12.00 8.48 11.08
N VAL A 104 11.18 9.19 10.29
CA VAL A 104 9.91 9.77 10.77
C VAL A 104 8.92 8.68 11.15
N SER A 105 8.75 7.64 10.32
CA SER A 105 7.83 6.53 10.60
C SER A 105 8.25 5.76 11.86
N GLN A 106 9.54 5.48 12.03
CA GLN A 106 10.07 4.84 13.24
C GLN A 106 9.88 5.73 14.48
N ALA A 107 10.13 7.03 14.37
CA ALA A 107 9.95 7.98 15.46
C ALA A 107 8.48 8.04 15.92
N ILE A 108 7.53 8.06 14.98
CA ILE A 108 6.10 8.04 15.29
C ILE A 108 5.72 6.73 15.99
N PHE A 109 6.14 5.58 15.45
CA PHE A 109 5.88 4.28 16.07
C PHE A 109 6.40 4.20 17.51
N LEU A 110 7.66 4.58 17.73
CA LEU A 110 8.29 4.57 19.05
C LEU A 110 7.63 5.55 20.01
N ALA A 111 7.17 6.70 19.52
CA ALA A 111 6.43 7.67 20.33
C ALA A 111 5.06 7.11 20.75
N LEU A 112 4.30 6.49 19.84
CA LEU A 112 3.03 5.86 20.17
C LEU A 112 3.21 4.72 21.18
N GLN A 113 4.23 3.87 20.98
CA GLN A 113 4.59 2.81 21.92
C GLN A 113 4.91 3.36 23.32
N LYS A 114 5.79 4.36 23.40
CA LYS A 114 6.22 4.96 24.67
C LYS A 114 5.06 5.61 25.43
N ASN A 115 4.08 6.17 24.71
CA ASN A 115 2.92 6.82 25.31
C ASN A 115 1.75 5.88 25.59
N GLY A 116 1.91 4.56 25.36
CA GLY A 116 0.88 3.57 25.67
C GLY A 116 -0.27 3.51 24.65
N TYR A 117 -0.10 4.09 23.45
CA TYR A 117 -1.09 4.04 22.37
C TYR A 117 -0.90 2.84 21.43
N LEU A 118 0.10 1.99 21.70
CA LEU A 118 0.27 0.72 21.02
C LEU A 118 0.19 -0.42 22.02
N TYR A 119 -0.56 -1.47 21.67
CA TYR A 119 -0.54 -2.74 22.39
C TYR A 119 -0.09 -3.86 21.46
N ALA A 120 0.56 -4.88 22.05
CA ALA A 120 0.96 -6.08 21.33
C ALA A 120 -0.09 -7.17 21.52
N GLU A 121 -0.49 -7.80 20.41
CA GLU A 121 -1.39 -8.95 20.42
C GLU A 121 -0.82 -10.07 19.57
N LYS A 122 -1.02 -11.30 20.03
CA LYS A 122 -0.64 -12.51 19.31
C LYS A 122 -1.81 -13.03 18.53
N GLN A 123 -1.61 -13.20 17.23
CA GLN A 123 -2.62 -13.74 16.33
C GLN A 123 -2.08 -14.93 15.56
N LYS A 124 -2.99 -15.82 15.17
CA LYS A 124 -2.65 -16.93 14.27
C LYS A 124 -2.75 -16.44 12.83
N GLN A 125 -1.65 -16.55 12.10
CA GLN A 125 -1.59 -16.23 10.68
C GLN A 125 -1.10 -17.43 9.88
N TRP A 126 -1.47 -17.49 8.61
CA TRP A 126 -0.99 -18.52 7.70
C TRP A 126 0.51 -18.39 7.48
N TYR A 127 1.23 -19.48 7.64
CA TYR A 127 2.66 -19.61 7.39
C TYR A 127 2.87 -20.68 6.33
N ALA A 128 3.72 -20.41 5.34
CA ALA A 128 4.12 -21.39 4.33
C ALA A 128 5.46 -22.03 4.73
N PRO A 129 5.49 -23.28 5.23
CA PRO A 129 6.75 -23.94 5.60
C PRO A 129 7.72 -24.08 4.44
N ALA A 130 7.19 -24.32 3.23
CA ALA A 130 7.98 -24.45 2.01
C ALA A 130 8.71 -23.14 1.62
N GLN A 131 8.17 -21.98 2.00
CA GLN A 131 8.73 -20.66 1.67
C GLN A 131 9.41 -19.98 2.86
N GLY A 132 9.24 -20.51 4.07
CA GLY A 132 9.82 -19.94 5.28
C GLY A 132 9.23 -18.58 5.70
N ARG A 133 8.01 -18.23 5.26
CA ARG A 133 7.39 -16.91 5.50
C ARG A 133 5.91 -16.98 5.90
N PHE A 134 5.44 -15.95 6.59
CA PHE A 134 4.00 -15.70 6.74
C PHE A 134 3.39 -15.28 5.40
N LEU A 135 2.16 -15.72 5.15
CA LEU A 135 1.39 -15.41 3.97
C LEU A 135 0.37 -14.32 4.31
N PRO A 136 0.51 -13.10 3.76
CA PRO A 136 -0.58 -12.14 3.73
C PRO A 136 -1.83 -12.75 3.08
N ASP A 137 -3.02 -12.27 3.42
CA ASP A 137 -4.31 -12.84 2.98
C ASP A 137 -4.39 -13.08 1.47
N ARG A 138 -3.78 -12.20 0.66
CA ARG A 138 -3.75 -12.30 -0.81
C ARG A 138 -2.89 -13.43 -1.37
N TYR A 139 -2.00 -14.00 -0.56
CA TYR A 139 -1.20 -15.17 -0.91
C TYR A 139 -1.88 -16.48 -0.48
N VAL A 140 -3.05 -16.42 0.15
CA VAL A 140 -3.82 -17.59 0.55
C VAL A 140 -5.09 -17.65 -0.28
N GLU A 141 -5.29 -18.79 -0.94
CA GLU A 141 -6.51 -19.11 -1.66
C GLU A 141 -7.11 -20.39 -1.10
N GLY A 142 -8.42 -20.52 -1.16
CA GLY A 142 -9.11 -21.71 -0.68
C GLY A 142 -10.58 -21.68 -1.05
N THR A 143 -11.33 -22.59 -0.45
CA THR A 143 -12.76 -22.71 -0.67
C THR A 143 -13.52 -21.78 0.27
N CYS A 144 -14.37 -20.92 -0.30
CA CYS A 144 -15.23 -19.99 0.42
C CYS A 144 -16.22 -20.75 1.31
N TYR A 145 -16.17 -20.50 2.62
CA TYR A 145 -17.07 -21.12 3.60
C TYR A 145 -18.52 -20.61 3.55
N PHE A 146 -18.83 -19.59 2.73
CA PHE A 146 -20.19 -19.12 2.49
C PHE A 146 -20.85 -19.73 1.25
N CYS A 147 -20.11 -19.86 0.13
CA CYS A 147 -20.70 -20.22 -1.17
C CYS A 147 -20.02 -21.39 -1.89
N GLY A 148 -18.93 -21.94 -1.34
CA GLY A 148 -18.22 -23.08 -1.92
C GLY A 148 -17.31 -22.75 -3.11
N TYR A 149 -17.11 -21.48 -3.45
CA TYR A 149 -16.16 -21.09 -4.51
C TYR A 149 -14.73 -21.48 -4.12
N THR A 150 -14.06 -22.28 -4.95
CA THR A 150 -12.81 -23.01 -4.61
C THR A 150 -11.52 -22.18 -4.72
N GLU A 151 -11.61 -20.96 -5.25
CA GLU A 151 -10.48 -20.05 -5.50
C GLU A 151 -10.71 -18.70 -4.79
N ALA A 152 -11.39 -18.72 -3.65
CA ALA A 152 -11.61 -17.53 -2.85
C ALA A 152 -10.30 -17.06 -2.22
N ARG A 153 -10.07 -15.74 -2.22
CA ARG A 153 -8.91 -15.12 -1.59
C ARG A 153 -9.14 -14.98 -0.09
N GLY A 154 -8.07 -14.92 0.71
CA GLY A 154 -8.15 -14.79 2.17
C GLY A 154 -8.92 -13.54 2.65
N ASP A 155 -8.95 -12.48 1.84
CA ASP A 155 -9.61 -11.20 2.17
C ASP A 155 -11.06 -11.11 1.68
N GLN A 156 -11.36 -11.68 0.51
CA GLN A 156 -12.66 -11.57 -0.13
C GLN A 156 -12.94 -12.71 -1.12
N CYS A 157 -14.20 -13.16 -1.16
CA CYS A 157 -14.68 -14.05 -2.21
C CYS A 157 -15.14 -13.25 -3.44
N ASP A 158 -14.44 -13.40 -4.57
CA ASP A 158 -14.81 -12.71 -5.83
C ASP A 158 -16.14 -13.22 -6.44
N ASN A 159 -16.62 -14.40 -6.02
CA ASN A 159 -17.88 -14.96 -6.52
C ASN A 159 -19.11 -14.41 -5.78
N CYS A 160 -19.07 -14.33 -4.44
CA CYS A 160 -20.24 -13.88 -3.65
C CYS A 160 -20.06 -12.51 -2.99
N GLY A 161 -18.90 -11.88 -3.13
CA GLY A 161 -18.59 -10.53 -2.63
C GLY A 161 -18.32 -10.43 -1.12
N ASN A 162 -18.55 -11.49 -0.34
CA ASN A 162 -18.32 -11.50 1.11
C ASN A 162 -16.84 -11.29 1.46
N LEU A 163 -16.61 -10.50 2.50
CA LEU A 163 -15.32 -10.44 3.18
C LEU A 163 -15.10 -11.74 3.94
N LEU A 164 -13.90 -12.28 3.83
CA LEU A 164 -13.52 -13.54 4.45
C LEU A 164 -12.50 -13.32 5.56
N ASP A 165 -12.49 -14.22 6.53
CA ASP A 165 -11.36 -14.43 7.42
C ASP A 165 -10.49 -15.52 6.77
N ALA A 166 -9.24 -15.17 6.44
CA ALA A 166 -8.32 -16.09 5.80
C ALA A 166 -8.20 -17.40 6.61
N THR A 167 -8.24 -17.35 7.94
CA THR A 167 -8.08 -18.52 8.81
C THR A 167 -9.24 -19.52 8.73
N GLN A 168 -10.37 -19.10 8.15
CA GLN A 168 -11.57 -19.91 7.98
C GLN A 168 -11.72 -20.52 6.58
N LEU A 169 -10.80 -20.22 5.65
CA LEU A 169 -10.79 -20.83 4.33
C LEU A 169 -10.70 -22.36 4.44
N ILE A 170 -11.56 -23.06 3.71
CA ILE A 170 -11.54 -24.51 3.60
C ILE A 170 -10.47 -24.91 2.57
N ASP A 171 -9.66 -25.92 2.87
CA ASP A 171 -8.53 -26.36 2.03
C ASP A 171 -7.60 -25.22 1.58
N PRO A 172 -7.02 -24.46 2.53
CA PRO A 172 -6.17 -23.31 2.20
C PRO A 172 -4.91 -23.77 1.46
N ARG A 173 -4.50 -22.96 0.48
CA ARG A 173 -3.35 -23.19 -0.38
C ARG A 173 -2.63 -21.87 -0.60
N SER A 174 -1.30 -21.94 -0.64
CA SER A 174 -0.45 -20.84 -1.06
C SER A 174 -0.66 -20.58 -2.56
N LYS A 175 -0.98 -19.34 -2.94
CA LYS A 175 -1.12 -18.92 -4.33
C LYS A 175 0.18 -19.06 -5.14
N THR A 176 1.32 -18.99 -4.46
CA THR A 176 2.64 -18.98 -5.11
C THR A 176 3.08 -20.36 -5.57
N ASP A 177 2.83 -21.40 -4.77
CA ASP A 177 3.38 -22.75 -4.99
C ASP A 177 2.37 -23.89 -4.74
N GLY A 178 1.13 -23.57 -4.39
CA GLY A 178 0.08 -24.54 -4.11
C GLY A 178 0.24 -25.31 -2.79
N SER A 179 1.29 -25.03 -2.01
CA SER A 179 1.53 -25.72 -0.73
C SER A 179 0.46 -25.40 0.31
N THR A 180 0.16 -26.35 1.20
CA THR A 180 -0.77 -26.13 2.31
C THR A 180 -0.08 -25.30 3.40
N PRO A 181 -0.58 -24.09 3.74
CA PRO A 181 -0.05 -23.31 4.84
C PRO A 181 -0.53 -23.87 6.18
N GLU A 182 0.17 -23.50 7.25
CA GLU A 182 -0.21 -23.83 8.63
C GLU A 182 -0.39 -22.57 9.47
N LEU A 183 -1.29 -22.61 10.45
CA LEU A 183 -1.48 -21.49 11.36
C LEU A 183 -0.32 -21.45 12.37
N ARG A 184 0.42 -20.34 12.38
CA ARG A 184 1.43 -20.04 13.39
C ARG A 184 1.09 -18.77 14.14
N GLU A 185 1.45 -18.74 15.41
CA GLU A 185 1.33 -17.53 16.23
C GLU A 185 2.41 -16.52 15.83
N THR A 186 2.00 -15.25 15.69
CA THR A 186 2.89 -14.11 15.49
C THR A 186 2.37 -12.93 16.28
N GLU A 187 3.29 -12.13 16.80
CA GLU A 187 2.99 -10.93 17.56
C GLU A 187 2.96 -9.72 16.62
N HIS A 188 1.95 -8.88 16.77
CA HIS A 188 1.77 -7.64 16.02
C HIS A 188 1.43 -6.49 16.97
N PHE A 189 1.75 -5.27 16.56
CA PHE A 189 1.36 -4.05 17.27
C PHE A 189 0.10 -3.47 16.66
N TYR A 190 -0.83 -3.07 17.52
CA TYR A 190 -2.10 -2.42 17.17
C TYR A 190 -2.14 -1.03 17.77
N VAL A 191 -2.81 -0.10 17.09
CA VAL A 191 -3.11 1.23 17.62
C VAL A 191 -4.39 1.13 18.45
N ASP A 192 -4.33 1.62 19.69
CA ASP A 192 -5.49 1.70 20.62
C ASP A 192 -6.48 2.81 20.20
#